data_AF-A0A3B8IFB1-F1
#
_entry.id   AF-A0A3B8IFB1-F1
#
_cell.length_a   1.000
_cell.length_b   1.000
_cell.length_c   1.000
_cell.angle_alpha   90.00
_cell.angle_beta   90.00
_cell.angle_gamma   90.00
#
_symmetry.space_group_name_H-M   'P 1'
#
loop_
_entity.id
_entity.type
_entity.pdbx_description
1 polymer ?
#
loop_
_entity_poly.entity_id
_entity_poly.type
_entity_poly.pdbx_seq_one_letter_code
_entity_poly.pdbx_strand_id
1 'polypeptide(L)'
;MKNNLILLADAYKYSHHKLYYPGTTTIYSYMESRGGKFDNTVFYGLQYFLKEYLEGAAFTQADLDAAEGVLQQVFGRDDVFDKANFQYILDTYGGKLPVRIKAVPEGTAVGTSNVLMTIENTDPKCFWLTNFLETLLMQVWYPCTVATISREVKKVISQYFEETATPGAEAGIEFVLNDFGFRGVSSVESAGLGGSAHLVNFQGSDTLAASMLAKQYYQAEKAYGL
;
A
#
# COMPACT_ATOMS: atom_id res chain seq x y z
N MET A 1 11.19 -16.64 0.04
CA MET A 1 10.09 -16.82 1.01
C MET A 1 9.04 -15.78 0.68
N LYS A 2 7.78 -16.18 0.50
CA LYS A 2 6.67 -15.24 0.46
C LYS A 2 6.58 -14.55 1.83
N ASN A 3 6.21 -13.28 1.90
CA ASN A 3 6.12 -12.58 3.17
C ASN A 3 4.97 -13.19 4.00
N ASN A 4 5.26 -13.70 5.20
CA ASN A 4 4.24 -14.26 6.11
C ASN A 4 3.42 -13.11 6.72
N LEU A 5 2.17 -12.95 6.29
CA LEU A 5 1.28 -11.86 6.72
C LEU A 5 1.18 -11.71 8.24
N ILE A 6 1.20 -12.82 8.97
CA ILE A 6 1.06 -12.82 10.44
C ILE A 6 2.22 -12.06 11.09
N LEU A 7 3.37 -11.96 10.42
CA LEU A 7 4.56 -11.25 10.90
C LEU A 7 4.68 -9.81 10.35
N LEU A 8 3.69 -9.33 9.58
CA LEU A 8 3.71 -8.00 8.94
C LEU A 8 2.90 -6.95 9.71
N ALA A 9 2.98 -7.00 11.04
CA ALA A 9 2.31 -6.05 11.91
C ALA A 9 3.25 -5.52 12.98
N ASP A 10 3.03 -4.27 13.40
CA ASP A 10 3.71 -3.72 14.57
C ASP A 10 3.49 -4.61 15.80
N ALA A 11 4.54 -4.80 16.60
CA ALA A 11 4.55 -5.74 17.72
C ALA A 11 3.44 -5.50 18.77
N TYR A 12 2.98 -4.25 18.93
CA TYR A 12 1.90 -3.93 19.87
C TYR A 12 0.52 -4.36 19.36
N LYS A 13 0.33 -4.59 18.05
CA LYS A 13 -0.95 -5.02 17.47
C LYS A 13 -1.36 -6.44 17.86
N TYR A 14 -0.40 -7.28 18.26
CA TYR A 14 -0.69 -8.66 18.67
C TYR A 14 -1.47 -8.71 19.98
N SER A 15 -1.31 -7.74 20.89
CA SER A 15 -2.09 -7.67 22.14
C SER A 15 -3.43 -6.92 21.99
N HIS A 16 -3.66 -6.22 20.87
CA HIS A 16 -4.82 -5.34 20.69
C HIS A 16 -6.16 -6.03 20.83
N HIS A 17 -6.26 -7.30 20.45
CA HIS A 17 -7.49 -8.08 20.58
C HIS A 17 -8.03 -8.10 22.03
N LYS A 18 -7.16 -7.89 23.04
CA LYS A 18 -7.50 -7.80 24.48
C LYS A 18 -7.87 -6.40 24.94
N LEU A 19 -7.55 -5.37 24.16
CA LEU A 19 -7.64 -3.96 24.55
C LEU A 19 -8.92 -3.28 24.04
N TYR A 20 -9.67 -3.93 23.14
CA TYR A 20 -10.98 -3.46 22.74
C TYR A 20 -12.02 -3.66 23.84
N TYR A 21 -13.04 -2.80 23.85
CA TYR A 21 -14.13 -2.89 24.82
C TYR A 21 -14.88 -4.24 24.68
N PRO A 22 -15.19 -4.94 25.78
CA PRO A 22 -15.93 -6.21 25.71
C PRO A 22 -17.23 -6.09 24.91
N GLY A 23 -17.48 -7.04 24.01
CA GLY A 23 -18.66 -7.01 23.12
C GLY A 23 -18.46 -6.22 21.82
N THR A 24 -17.26 -5.69 21.56
CA THR A 24 -16.90 -5.11 20.25
C THR A 24 -17.03 -6.16 19.15
N THR A 25 -17.88 -5.90 18.16
CA THR A 25 -18.09 -6.78 17.00
C THR A 25 -17.59 -6.17 15.70
N THR A 26 -17.40 -4.85 15.64
CA THR A 26 -17.03 -4.15 14.41
C THR A 26 -16.07 -3.03 14.69
N ILE A 27 -14.95 -3.03 13.97
CA ILE A 27 -14.01 -1.93 13.89
C ILE A 27 -14.00 -1.43 12.46
N TYR A 28 -14.26 -0.13 12.30
CA TYR A 28 -14.22 0.59 11.05
C TYR A 28 -13.14 1.66 11.14
N SER A 29 -12.17 1.62 10.23
CA SER A 29 -11.04 2.55 10.18
C SER A 29 -10.91 3.18 8.79
N TYR A 30 -10.25 4.33 8.70
CA TYR A 30 -10.00 5.02 7.44
C TYR A 30 -8.57 5.54 7.35
N MET A 31 -8.09 5.72 6.13
CA MET A 31 -6.84 6.40 5.79
C MET A 31 -7.15 7.75 5.14
N GLU A 32 -6.39 8.76 5.50
CA GLU A 32 -6.42 10.10 4.90
C GLU A 32 -4.99 10.64 4.77
N SER A 33 -4.80 11.62 3.89
CA SER A 33 -3.68 12.55 4.00
C SER A 33 -4.10 13.74 4.86
N ARG A 34 -3.52 13.88 6.05
CA ARG A 34 -3.88 14.94 7.01
C ARG A 34 -3.35 16.34 6.66
N GLY A 35 -2.58 16.45 5.57
CA GLY A 35 -1.89 17.68 5.19
C GLY A 35 -0.44 17.41 4.77
N GLY A 36 0.30 18.48 4.50
CA GLY A 36 1.70 18.40 4.10
C GLY A 36 2.10 19.59 3.25
N LYS A 37 3.02 19.37 2.31
CA LYS A 37 3.49 20.41 1.39
C LYS A 37 2.44 20.85 0.37
N PHE A 38 1.51 19.96 0.02
CA PHE A 38 0.49 20.17 -1.02
C PHE A 38 -0.92 20.03 -0.44
N ASP A 39 -1.90 20.68 -1.07
CA ASP A 39 -3.32 20.69 -0.67
C ASP A 39 -4.10 19.46 -1.16
N ASN A 40 -3.48 18.61 -1.98
CA ASN A 40 -4.02 17.37 -2.50
C ASN A 40 -2.96 16.26 -2.55
N THR A 41 -3.42 15.01 -2.61
CA THR A 41 -2.60 13.81 -2.79
C THR A 41 -3.17 12.95 -3.92
N VAL A 42 -2.31 12.40 -4.76
CA VAL A 42 -2.69 11.39 -5.76
C VAL A 42 -2.78 10.05 -5.05
N PHE A 43 -3.98 9.47 -4.96
CA PHE A 43 -4.15 8.15 -4.39
C PHE A 43 -3.67 7.08 -5.37
N TYR A 44 -2.63 6.33 -5.02
CA TYR A 44 -2.05 5.28 -5.87
C TYR A 44 -1.30 4.25 -5.02
N GLY A 45 -1.33 2.98 -5.42
CA GLY A 45 -0.55 1.91 -4.83
C GLY A 45 -1.34 0.87 -4.03
N LEU A 46 -2.60 1.11 -3.68
CA LEU A 46 -3.39 0.19 -2.84
C LEU A 46 -3.54 -1.19 -3.51
N GLN A 47 -3.80 -1.25 -4.81
CA GLN A 47 -3.99 -2.48 -5.57
C GLN A 47 -2.77 -3.41 -5.49
N TYR A 48 -1.55 -2.86 -5.42
CA TYR A 48 -0.36 -3.66 -5.17
C TYR A 48 -0.47 -4.42 -3.84
N PHE A 49 -0.77 -3.69 -2.75
CA PHE A 49 -0.89 -4.32 -1.42
C PHE A 49 -2.05 -5.32 -1.35
N LEU A 50 -3.16 -5.02 -2.02
CA LEU A 50 -4.29 -5.96 -2.11
C LEU A 50 -3.86 -7.26 -2.78
N LYS A 51 -3.28 -7.21 -3.98
CA LYS A 51 -2.93 -8.40 -4.78
C LYS A 51 -1.77 -9.19 -4.20
N GLU A 52 -0.73 -8.51 -3.72
CA GLU A 52 0.48 -9.19 -3.25
C GLU A 52 0.30 -9.83 -1.87
N TYR A 53 -0.47 -9.18 -0.99
CA TYR A 53 -0.51 -9.56 0.43
C TYR A 53 -1.88 -10.03 0.93
N LEU A 54 -3.00 -9.53 0.39
CA LEU A 54 -4.33 -9.74 1.00
C LEU A 54 -5.27 -10.59 0.13
N GLU A 55 -5.05 -10.66 -1.18
CA GLU A 55 -5.90 -11.37 -2.13
C GLU A 55 -5.73 -12.89 -1.98
N GLY A 56 -6.86 -13.60 -1.93
CA GLY A 56 -6.87 -15.05 -1.78
C GLY A 56 -6.51 -15.50 -0.36
N ALA A 57 -5.88 -16.67 -0.24
CA ALA A 57 -5.40 -17.18 1.03
C ALA A 57 -4.12 -16.44 1.41
N ALA A 58 -4.25 -15.48 2.33
CA ALA A 58 -3.19 -14.54 2.66
C ALA A 58 -2.11 -15.13 3.57
N PHE A 59 -2.44 -16.22 4.27
CA PHE A 59 -1.52 -17.03 5.06
C PHE A 59 -2.02 -18.48 5.16
N THR A 60 -1.13 -19.38 5.55
CA THR A 60 -1.38 -20.82 5.66
C THR A 60 -1.17 -21.33 7.08
N GLN A 61 -1.49 -22.60 7.34
CA GLN A 61 -1.16 -23.25 8.61
C GLN A 61 0.34 -23.22 8.90
N ALA A 62 1.18 -23.44 7.87
CA ALA A 62 2.63 -23.40 8.00
C ALA A 62 3.12 -21.99 8.39
N ASP A 63 2.49 -20.95 7.85
CA ASP A 63 2.78 -19.56 8.24
C ASP A 63 2.39 -19.30 9.70
N LEU A 64 1.27 -19.83 10.16
CA LEU A 64 0.82 -19.69 11.55
C LEU A 64 1.74 -20.40 12.54
N ASP A 65 2.13 -21.63 12.23
CA ASP A 65 3.04 -22.41 13.07
C ASP A 65 4.44 -21.77 13.12
N ALA A 66 4.92 -21.24 11.99
CA ALA A 66 6.17 -20.48 11.95
C ALA A 66 6.07 -19.16 12.74
N ALA A 67 4.96 -18.43 12.61
CA ALA A 67 4.74 -17.17 13.30
C ALA A 67 4.66 -17.37 14.82
N GLU A 68 4.00 -18.42 15.29
CA GLU A 68 3.94 -18.77 16.72
C GLU A 68 5.35 -18.92 17.32
N GLY A 69 6.22 -19.68 16.66
CA GLY A 69 7.60 -19.87 17.11
C GLY A 69 8.42 -18.58 17.13
N VAL A 70 8.22 -17.70 16.14
CA VAL A 70 8.90 -16.39 16.06
C VAL A 70 8.37 -15.43 17.13
N LEU A 71 7.05 -15.32 17.27
CA LEU A 71 6.42 -14.38 18.19
C LEU A 71 6.67 -14.76 19.65
N GLN A 72 6.74 -16.06 19.96
CA GLN A 72 7.17 -16.52 21.28
C GLN A 72 8.58 -16.03 21.64
N GLN A 73 9.51 -16.00 20.67
CA GLN A 73 10.86 -15.48 20.87
C GLN A 73 10.88 -13.96 20.99
N VAL A 74 10.10 -13.26 20.16
CA VAL A 74 10.01 -11.79 20.17
C VAL A 74 9.44 -11.28 21.49
N PHE A 75 8.39 -11.91 22.02
CA PHE A 75 7.71 -11.44 23.23
C PHE A 75 8.24 -12.07 24.52
N GLY A 76 8.78 -13.29 24.46
CA GLY A 76 9.25 -14.03 25.64
C GLY A 76 8.13 -14.41 26.61
N ARG A 77 6.86 -14.29 26.20
CA ARG A 77 5.65 -14.57 26.97
C ARG A 77 4.52 -15.00 26.05
N ASP A 78 3.62 -15.83 26.57
CA ASP A 78 2.56 -16.54 25.83
C ASP A 78 1.21 -15.79 25.80
N ASP A 79 1.07 -14.70 26.55
CA ASP A 79 -0.18 -13.95 26.66
C ASP A 79 -0.24 -12.71 25.73
N VAL A 80 0.69 -12.54 24.79
CA VAL A 80 0.63 -11.44 23.81
C VAL A 80 -0.01 -11.90 22.51
N PHE A 81 0.48 -12.99 21.94
CA PHE A 81 -0.02 -13.55 20.68
C PHE A 81 -1.05 -14.64 20.96
N ASP A 82 -2.27 -14.46 20.47
CA ASP A 82 -3.31 -15.49 20.53
C ASP A 82 -3.45 -16.17 19.16
N LYS A 83 -2.83 -17.36 19.03
CA LYS A 83 -2.89 -18.19 17.84
C LYS A 83 -4.33 -18.56 17.44
N ALA A 84 -5.26 -18.67 18.40
CA ALA A 84 -6.63 -19.07 18.11
C ALA A 84 -7.35 -18.07 17.20
N ASN A 85 -6.99 -16.78 17.28
CA ASN A 85 -7.54 -15.74 16.41
C ASN A 85 -7.22 -15.98 14.93
N PHE A 86 -5.99 -16.40 14.62
CA PHE A 86 -5.58 -16.70 13.26
C PHE A 86 -6.02 -18.10 12.82
N GLN A 87 -6.01 -19.08 13.73
CA GLN A 87 -6.56 -20.42 13.47
C GLN A 87 -8.03 -20.34 13.06
N TYR A 88 -8.83 -19.50 13.72
CA TYR A 88 -10.23 -19.28 13.35
C TYR A 88 -10.40 -18.84 11.89
N ILE A 89 -9.53 -17.95 11.39
CA ILE A 89 -9.56 -17.50 10.00
C ILE A 89 -9.15 -18.63 9.04
N LEU A 90 -8.19 -19.49 9.40
CA LEU A 90 -7.86 -20.68 8.60
C LEU A 90 -9.04 -21.63 8.52
N ASP A 91 -9.64 -21.98 9.65
CA ASP A 91 -10.71 -22.97 9.73
C ASP A 91 -12.00 -22.48 9.05
N THR A 92 -12.30 -21.19 9.17
CA THR A 92 -13.56 -20.61 8.67
C THR A 92 -13.46 -20.10 7.23
N TYR A 93 -12.32 -19.50 6.87
CA TYR A 93 -12.15 -18.78 5.60
C TYR A 93 -11.00 -19.32 4.73
N GLY A 94 -10.32 -20.39 5.16
CA GLY A 94 -9.19 -20.97 4.42
C GLY A 94 -8.03 -19.98 4.28
N GLY A 95 -7.81 -19.12 5.29
CA GLY A 95 -6.76 -18.10 5.27
C GLY A 95 -7.13 -16.84 4.48
N LYS A 96 -8.35 -16.74 3.94
CA LYS A 96 -8.87 -15.50 3.35
C LYS A 96 -9.30 -14.54 4.45
N LEU A 97 -8.94 -13.27 4.33
CA LEU A 97 -9.20 -12.28 5.37
C LEU A 97 -10.66 -11.78 5.32
N PRO A 98 -11.45 -11.90 6.42
CA PRO A 98 -12.82 -11.41 6.47
C PRO A 98 -12.86 -9.90 6.72
N VAL A 99 -12.41 -9.13 5.73
CA VAL A 99 -12.43 -7.65 5.73
C VAL A 99 -13.04 -7.11 4.44
N ARG A 100 -13.59 -5.90 4.52
CA ARG A 100 -14.03 -5.13 3.36
C ARG A 100 -13.22 -3.85 3.29
N ILE A 101 -12.58 -3.61 2.16
CA ILE A 101 -11.87 -2.37 1.86
C ILE A 101 -12.66 -1.62 0.78
N LYS A 102 -12.88 -0.33 0.99
CA LYS A 102 -13.43 0.61 -0.01
C LYS A 102 -12.42 1.72 -0.20
N ALA A 103 -12.21 2.16 -1.43
CA ALA A 103 -11.25 3.22 -1.70
C ALA A 103 -11.72 4.11 -2.85
N VAL A 104 -11.20 5.33 -2.90
CA VAL A 104 -11.30 6.17 -4.09
C VAL A 104 -10.56 5.49 -5.26
N PRO A 105 -10.94 5.76 -6.53
CA PRO A 105 -10.21 5.22 -7.67
C PRO A 105 -8.74 5.67 -7.65
N GLU A 106 -7.82 4.74 -7.88
CA GLU A 106 -6.40 5.09 -8.00
C GLU A 106 -6.14 6.01 -9.20
N GLY A 107 -5.15 6.90 -9.05
CA GLY A 107 -4.87 8.01 -9.97
C GLY A 107 -5.66 9.29 -9.66
N THR A 108 -6.66 9.24 -8.77
CA THR A 108 -7.43 10.42 -8.38
C THR A 108 -6.59 11.35 -7.49
N ALA A 109 -6.56 12.64 -7.84
CA ALA A 109 -6.04 13.69 -6.96
C ALA A 109 -7.14 14.09 -5.95
N VAL A 110 -6.95 13.74 -4.68
CA VAL A 110 -7.91 13.97 -3.59
C VAL A 110 -7.38 15.06 -2.68
N GLY A 111 -8.22 16.02 -2.31
CA GLY A 111 -7.86 17.06 -1.34
C GLY A 111 -7.44 16.46 0.01
N THR A 112 -6.52 17.10 0.72
CA THR A 112 -6.15 16.69 2.08
C THR A 112 -7.38 16.72 3.01
N SER A 113 -7.28 15.99 4.12
CA SER A 113 -8.36 15.82 5.09
C SER A 113 -9.63 15.17 4.51
N ASN A 114 -9.47 14.36 3.46
CA ASN A 114 -10.51 13.51 2.91
C ASN A 114 -10.11 12.03 3.01
N VAL A 115 -11.12 11.18 3.13
CA VAL A 115 -10.97 9.73 3.16
C VAL A 115 -10.46 9.23 1.81
N LEU A 116 -9.36 8.45 1.84
CA LEU A 116 -8.77 7.79 0.67
C LEU A 116 -9.23 6.32 0.60
N MET A 117 -9.18 5.63 1.73
CA MET A 117 -9.67 4.26 1.87
C MET A 117 -10.26 4.02 3.25
N THR A 118 -11.13 3.02 3.34
CA THR A 118 -11.78 2.56 4.57
C THR A 118 -11.67 1.05 4.67
N ILE A 119 -11.53 0.52 5.87
CA ILE A 119 -11.47 -0.91 6.15
C ILE A 119 -12.39 -1.27 7.31
N GLU A 120 -13.12 -2.38 7.18
CA GLU A 120 -14.00 -2.92 8.22
C GLU A 120 -13.92 -4.45 8.24
N ASN A 121 -14.02 -5.07 9.42
CA ASN A 121 -14.15 -6.53 9.53
C ASN A 121 -15.56 -6.96 9.14
N THR A 122 -15.68 -8.08 8.42
CA THR A 122 -16.96 -8.65 7.99
C THR A 122 -17.43 -9.83 8.84
N ASP A 123 -16.60 -10.28 9.78
CA ASP A 123 -16.95 -11.26 10.81
C ASP A 123 -16.79 -10.62 12.21
N PRO A 124 -17.80 -10.66 13.09
CA PRO A 124 -17.73 -10.21 14.47
C PRO A 124 -16.55 -10.74 15.28
N LYS A 125 -16.08 -11.96 15.04
CA LYS A 125 -14.92 -12.56 15.75
C LYS A 125 -13.57 -12.01 15.27
N CYS A 126 -13.56 -11.29 14.15
CA CYS A 126 -12.36 -10.70 13.56
C CYS A 126 -12.29 -9.17 13.74
N PHE A 127 -12.95 -8.62 14.76
CA PHE A 127 -12.93 -7.18 15.06
C PHE A 127 -11.50 -6.60 15.19
N TRP A 128 -10.56 -7.38 15.72
CA TRP A 128 -9.16 -7.01 15.90
C TRP A 128 -8.39 -6.87 14.57
N LEU A 129 -8.83 -7.56 13.51
CA LEU A 129 -8.12 -7.69 12.24
C LEU A 129 -8.01 -6.37 11.49
N THR A 130 -9.04 -5.51 11.59
CA THR A 130 -9.09 -4.21 10.91
C THR A 130 -7.83 -3.38 11.16
N ASN A 131 -7.44 -3.22 12.43
CA ASN A 131 -6.24 -2.44 12.79
C ASN A 131 -4.97 -3.28 12.85
N PHE A 132 -5.06 -4.61 12.80
CA PHE A 132 -3.89 -5.48 12.62
C PHE A 132 -3.23 -5.22 11.25
N LEU A 133 -4.05 -5.12 10.20
CA LEU A 133 -3.61 -4.87 8.81
C LEU A 133 -3.10 -3.44 8.55
N GLU A 134 -3.27 -2.53 9.51
CA GLU A 134 -2.89 -1.12 9.40
C GLU A 134 -1.41 -0.95 9.04
N THR A 135 -0.48 -1.68 9.68
CA THR A 135 0.97 -1.51 9.46
C THR A 135 1.34 -1.66 7.99
N LEU A 136 0.76 -2.66 7.34
CA LEU A 136 1.00 -2.98 5.95
C LEU A 136 0.27 -1.98 5.04
N LEU A 137 -1.02 -1.77 5.27
CA LEU A 137 -1.83 -0.87 4.44
C LEU A 137 -1.37 0.59 4.53
N MET A 138 -0.80 1.02 5.66
CA MET A 138 -0.27 2.36 5.81
C MET A 138 0.87 2.64 4.84
N GLN A 139 1.61 1.63 4.38
CA GLN A 139 2.70 1.78 3.41
C GLN A 139 2.26 2.36 2.06
N VAL A 140 0.95 2.37 1.75
CA VAL A 140 0.36 3.10 0.61
C VAL A 140 0.72 4.60 0.62
N TRP A 141 1.11 5.16 1.77
CA TRP A 141 1.62 6.54 1.86
C TRP A 141 2.77 6.80 0.88
N TYR A 142 3.65 5.82 0.66
CA TYR A 142 4.84 5.98 -0.16
C TYR A 142 4.51 6.19 -1.65
N PRO A 143 3.81 5.28 -2.35
CA PRO A 143 3.40 5.50 -3.74
C PRO A 143 2.49 6.72 -3.90
N CYS A 144 1.60 7.03 -2.94
CA CYS A 144 0.81 8.26 -2.99
C CYS A 144 1.69 9.51 -2.99
N THR A 145 2.71 9.55 -2.12
CA THR A 145 3.63 10.68 -2.00
C THR A 145 4.45 10.87 -3.27
N VAL A 146 4.99 9.79 -3.83
CA VAL A 146 5.79 9.86 -5.07
C VAL A 146 4.93 10.30 -6.26
N ALA A 147 3.73 9.73 -6.43
CA ALA A 147 2.80 10.13 -7.48
C ALA A 147 2.39 11.61 -7.35
N THR A 148 2.18 12.08 -6.12
CA THR A 148 1.85 13.49 -5.84
C THR A 148 3.01 14.42 -6.19
N ILE A 149 4.22 14.14 -5.68
CA ILE A 149 5.40 14.97 -5.98
C ILE A 149 5.65 15.02 -7.48
N SER A 150 5.63 13.86 -8.15
CA SER A 150 5.80 13.76 -9.60
C SER A 150 4.76 14.62 -10.35
N ARG A 151 3.49 14.58 -9.94
CA ARG A 151 2.43 15.42 -10.50
C ARG A 151 2.67 16.91 -10.28
N GLU A 152 3.06 17.33 -9.09
CA GLU A 152 3.33 18.74 -8.79
C GLU A 152 4.55 19.26 -9.57
N VAL A 153 5.57 18.42 -9.78
CA VAL A 153 6.68 18.76 -10.71
C VAL A 153 6.17 18.88 -12.15
N LYS A 154 5.27 17.99 -12.60
CA LYS A 154 4.66 18.09 -13.93
C LYS A 154 3.93 19.41 -14.13
N LYS A 155 3.20 19.92 -13.14
CA LYS A 155 2.55 21.24 -13.21
C LYS A 155 3.55 22.37 -13.44
N VAL A 156 4.65 22.38 -12.69
CA VAL A 156 5.71 23.40 -12.85
C VAL A 156 6.34 23.30 -14.23
N ILE A 157 6.66 22.10 -14.70
CA ILE A 157 7.19 21.86 -16.04
C ILE A 157 6.21 22.37 -17.10
N SER A 158 4.93 22.01 -17.00
CA SER A 158 3.90 22.44 -17.95
C SER A 158 3.76 23.96 -18.01
N GLN A 159 3.79 24.64 -16.85
CA GLN A 159 3.75 26.10 -16.79
C GLN A 159 4.93 26.72 -17.56
N TYR A 160 6.16 26.26 -17.30
CA TYR A 160 7.33 26.83 -17.99
C TYR A 160 7.37 26.48 -19.49
N PHE A 161 6.86 25.31 -19.89
CA PHE A 161 6.69 25.00 -21.31
C PHE A 161 5.73 25.97 -21.99
N GLU A 162 4.58 26.28 -21.36
CA GLU A 162 3.62 27.25 -21.88
C GLU A 162 4.22 28.66 -22.00
N GLU A 163 5.02 29.08 -21.02
CA GLU A 163 5.62 30.42 -20.98
C GLU A 163 6.81 30.60 -21.94
N THR A 164 7.56 29.53 -22.24
CA THR A 164 8.89 29.67 -22.85
C THR A 164 9.15 28.79 -24.07
N ALA A 165 8.38 27.72 -24.28
CA ALA A 165 8.66 26.78 -25.35
C ALA A 165 8.07 27.21 -26.70
N THR A 166 8.68 26.76 -27.79
CA THR A 166 8.09 26.92 -29.13
C THR A 166 6.83 26.07 -29.25
N PRO A 167 5.80 26.54 -30.01
CA PRO A 167 4.58 25.76 -30.22
C PRO A 167 4.85 24.33 -30.68
N GLY A 168 4.22 23.34 -30.05
CA GLY A 168 4.37 21.91 -30.33
C GLY A 168 5.40 21.18 -29.45
N ALA A 169 6.22 21.89 -28.67
CA ALA A 169 7.19 21.28 -27.76
C ALA A 169 6.52 20.53 -26.58
N GLU A 170 5.28 20.89 -26.23
CA GLU A 170 4.48 20.26 -25.17
C GLU A 170 4.26 18.76 -25.37
N ALA A 171 4.35 18.27 -26.62
CA ALA A 171 4.27 16.85 -26.94
C ALA A 171 5.37 16.01 -26.24
N GLY A 172 6.47 16.64 -25.83
CA GLY A 172 7.57 15.99 -25.12
C GLY A 172 7.42 15.94 -23.59
N ILE A 173 6.45 16.63 -22.98
CA ILE A 173 6.37 16.80 -21.51
C ILE A 173 6.32 15.45 -20.79
N GLU A 174 5.76 14.41 -21.39
CA GLU A 174 5.69 13.09 -20.79
C GLU A 174 7.06 12.44 -20.57
N PHE A 175 8.12 12.91 -21.23
CA PHE A 175 9.47 12.30 -21.19
C PHE A 175 10.54 13.20 -20.58
N VAL A 176 10.24 14.47 -20.26
CA VAL A 176 11.27 15.42 -19.80
C VAL A 176 11.75 15.18 -18.36
N LEU A 177 10.98 14.45 -17.56
CA LEU A 177 11.40 14.01 -16.23
C LEU A 177 11.56 12.49 -16.21
N ASN A 178 12.79 12.02 -16.42
CA ASN A 178 13.12 10.59 -16.39
C ASN A 178 13.43 10.13 -14.97
N ASP A 179 12.84 9.01 -14.56
CA ASP A 179 13.16 8.38 -13.28
C ASP A 179 14.50 7.62 -13.35
N PHE A 180 15.51 8.14 -12.65
CA PHE A 180 16.83 7.52 -12.44
C PHE A 180 17.02 6.96 -11.01
N GLY A 181 15.91 6.76 -10.28
CA GLY A 181 15.89 6.56 -8.83
C GLY A 181 16.28 5.16 -8.35
N PHE A 182 16.35 4.14 -9.21
CA PHE A 182 16.52 2.75 -8.76
C PHE A 182 17.70 2.56 -7.77
N ARG A 183 18.89 3.08 -8.08
CA ARG A 183 20.05 2.92 -7.19
C ARG A 183 19.98 3.73 -5.89
N GLY A 184 19.05 4.69 -5.81
CA GLY A 184 18.92 5.65 -4.71
C GLY A 184 17.82 5.33 -3.71
N VAL A 185 17.02 4.29 -3.96
CA VAL A 185 15.94 3.86 -3.04
C VAL A 185 16.38 2.73 -2.12
N SER A 186 15.62 2.51 -1.05
CA SER A 186 15.95 1.60 0.05
C SER A 186 15.79 0.11 -0.25
N SER A 187 15.05 -0.28 -1.29
CA SER A 187 14.83 -1.67 -1.68
C SER A 187 14.33 -1.79 -3.11
N VAL A 188 14.39 -3.01 -3.66
CA VAL A 188 13.82 -3.32 -5.00
C VAL A 188 12.30 -3.13 -5.02
N GLU A 189 11.61 -3.48 -3.93
CA GLU A 189 10.17 -3.24 -3.79
C GLU A 189 9.85 -1.74 -3.78
N SER A 190 10.65 -0.94 -3.06
CA SER A 190 10.54 0.53 -3.07
C SER A 190 10.79 1.08 -4.47
N ALA A 191 11.75 0.54 -5.23
CA ALA A 191 12.02 0.93 -6.60
C ALA A 191 10.81 0.68 -7.53
N GLY A 192 10.18 -0.50 -7.39
CA GLY A 192 8.96 -0.82 -8.11
C GLY A 192 7.81 0.12 -7.77
N LEU A 193 7.51 0.30 -6.49
CA LEU A 193 6.40 1.14 -6.02
C LEU A 193 6.59 2.61 -6.35
N GLY A 194 7.75 3.18 -6.03
CA GLY A 194 8.06 4.58 -6.29
C GLY A 194 8.16 4.89 -7.77
N GLY A 195 8.85 4.05 -8.53
CA GLY A 195 8.98 4.25 -9.97
C GLY A 195 7.63 4.09 -10.70
N SER A 196 6.80 3.10 -10.34
CA SER A 196 5.46 2.97 -10.94
C SER A 196 4.54 4.13 -10.58
N ALA A 197 4.68 4.72 -9.39
CA ALA A 197 3.99 5.94 -9.00
C ALA A 197 4.41 7.16 -9.83
N HIS A 198 5.69 7.27 -10.19
CA HIS A 198 6.16 8.29 -11.15
C HIS A 198 5.56 8.10 -12.54
N LEU A 199 5.43 6.84 -12.98
CA LEU A 199 4.83 6.49 -14.27
C LEU A 199 3.34 6.85 -14.42
N VAL A 200 2.66 7.23 -13.32
CA VAL A 200 1.32 7.83 -13.39
C VAL A 200 1.34 9.18 -14.10
N ASN A 201 2.45 9.92 -14.01
CA ASN A 201 2.55 11.28 -14.53
C ASN A 201 3.47 11.40 -15.76
N PHE A 202 4.49 10.55 -15.87
CA PHE A 202 5.50 10.58 -16.93
C PHE A 202 5.68 9.19 -17.56
N GLN A 203 6.36 9.12 -18.70
CA GLN A 203 6.64 7.88 -19.44
C GLN A 203 8.13 7.51 -19.44
N GLY A 204 9.01 8.40 -18.95
CA GLY A 204 10.45 8.16 -18.86
C GLY A 204 10.87 7.52 -17.53
N SER A 205 11.53 6.35 -17.59
CA SER A 205 12.14 5.69 -16.43
C SER A 205 13.24 4.71 -16.84
N ASP A 206 14.37 4.76 -16.14
CA ASP A 206 15.42 3.72 -16.17
C ASP A 206 15.25 2.70 -15.03
N THR A 207 14.27 2.91 -14.14
CA THR A 207 13.93 1.99 -13.06
C THR A 207 13.06 0.87 -13.61
N LEU A 208 13.67 -0.16 -14.22
CA LEU A 208 12.92 -1.28 -14.82
C LEU A 208 11.93 -1.96 -13.86
N ALA A 209 12.22 -1.98 -12.55
CA ALA A 209 11.31 -2.49 -11.52
C ALA A 209 9.93 -1.79 -11.55
N ALA A 210 9.88 -0.51 -11.93
CA ALA A 210 8.65 0.26 -12.08
C ALA A 210 7.72 -0.34 -13.13
N SER A 211 8.24 -0.55 -14.33
CA SER A 211 7.49 -1.12 -15.45
C SER A 211 7.08 -2.56 -15.18
N MET A 212 7.93 -3.35 -14.53
CA MET A 212 7.56 -4.71 -14.13
C MET A 212 6.38 -4.72 -13.15
N LEU A 213 6.41 -3.86 -12.12
CA LEU A 213 5.29 -3.72 -11.18
C LEU A 213 4.01 -3.26 -11.90
N ALA A 214 4.10 -2.21 -12.72
CA ALA A 214 2.96 -1.69 -13.46
C ALA A 214 2.30 -2.76 -14.36
N LYS A 215 3.11 -3.59 -15.05
CA LYS A 215 2.58 -4.70 -15.86
C LYS A 215 1.93 -5.78 -15.00
N GLN A 216 2.59 -6.19 -13.92
CA GLN A 216 2.13 -7.29 -13.08
C GLN A 216 0.84 -6.95 -12.31
N TYR A 217 0.78 -5.76 -11.71
CA TYR A 217 -0.30 -5.41 -10.78
C TYR A 217 -1.37 -4.52 -11.39
N TYR A 218 -1.05 -3.74 -12.43
CA TYR A 218 -1.96 -2.78 -13.06
C TYR A 218 -2.23 -3.07 -14.54
N GLN A 219 -1.71 -4.19 -15.08
CA GLN A 219 -1.94 -4.60 -16.47
C GLN A 219 -1.50 -3.54 -17.50
N ALA A 220 -0.46 -2.78 -17.20
CA ALA A 220 0.10 -1.81 -18.15
C ALA A 220 0.45 -2.51 -19.48
N GLU A 221 -0.06 -1.99 -20.60
CA GLU A 221 0.10 -2.63 -21.92
C GLU A 221 1.56 -2.62 -22.39
N LYS A 222 2.27 -1.53 -22.10
CA LYS A 222 3.68 -1.35 -22.44
C LYS A 222 4.55 -1.22 -21.19
N ALA A 223 5.79 -1.68 -21.32
CA ALA A 223 6.82 -1.28 -20.38
C ALA A 223 7.23 0.14 -20.75
N TYR A 224 7.19 1.04 -19.76
CA TYR A 224 7.70 2.39 -19.92
C TYR A 224 9.21 2.40 -19.71
N GLY A 225 9.89 3.25 -20.46
CA GLY A 225 11.34 3.25 -20.69
C GLY A 225 11.57 3.94 -22.03
N LEU A 226 12.61 4.77 -22.11
CA LEU A 226 12.90 5.73 -23.19
C LEU A 226 12.40 5.35 -24.59
#